data_AF-A0A7J6TZE8-F1
#
_entry.id   AF-A0A7J6TZE8-F1
#
_cell.length_a   1.000
_cell.length_b   1.000
_cell.length_c   1.000
_cell.angle_alpha   90.00
_cell.angle_beta   90.00
_cell.angle_gamma   90.00
#
_symmetry.space_group_name_H-M   'P 1'
#
loop_
_entity.id
_entity.type
_entity.pdbx_description
1 polymer ?
#
loop_
_entity_poly.entity_id
_entity_poly.type
_entity_poly.pdbx_seq_one_letter_code
_entity_poly.pdbx_strand_id
1 'polypeptide(L)'
;MLSPFGSPVRKDEIELQPRRWGKEETPKDLTYELDGGQSTPDDKSIDGAASAQRRTAISPRGLFYMALLALQYGSQPLITTTFTPRSIPSSAIVTITEIVKFFLAIGLMFAEGSASSALQGWTLRGSFLAAALPAMSYSLQNICIQIAFQNLDPLVYNLVNQTKLLSTALLTYLFLGKRQSRQQLIALGMLFIAAVMISVGQASEPPEAEGERNARLGLICVLAASALSGVGASISELALQTYSRNSFLFSAELAVYSVIAISTGELFKDGHLPAVGQALQTWTMLIPIFTAAMGGIFVGQVTKYAGSVQKGFSIIAGIIFTAFLRSVILSKPLTMELLLSAPLTAVATYIGVPANPTQAVAEALDRTEDKHLGDSSDYEIFCSTVEVSVGECEQVSKAMAAEGKSRAGKTLLLHMGVDPACDHFKLERTAHNVADFRVPDVHGAQLSGREIVHGRPDMLQTVVDVEAVVKSCQGEGGRLGVSDDAGRYLCNFIYFNSLDNTNGRALFLHLPPFTAYPQDAQCKFVKEILDAVAVECEKSF
;
A
#
# COMPACT_ATOMS: atom_id res chain seq x y z
N MET A 1 0.20 -23.13 10.91
CA MET A 1 1.18 -22.67 11.93
C MET A 1 0.84 -21.22 12.26
N LEU A 2 1.44 -20.61 13.27
CA LEU A 2 1.40 -19.14 13.43
C LEU A 2 2.62 -18.58 12.70
N SER A 3 2.50 -17.38 12.12
CA SER A 3 3.64 -16.72 11.48
C SER A 3 4.67 -16.41 12.56
N PRO A 4 5.95 -16.16 12.22
CA PRO A 4 6.88 -15.59 13.20
C PRO A 4 6.29 -14.34 13.89
N PHE A 5 5.36 -13.65 13.23
CA PHE A 5 4.62 -12.49 13.73
C PHE A 5 3.27 -12.82 14.41
N GLY A 6 2.93 -14.07 14.69
CA GLY A 6 1.70 -14.41 15.43
C GLY A 6 0.38 -14.19 14.69
N SER A 7 0.38 -13.94 13.38
CA SER A 7 -0.84 -14.01 12.56
C SER A 7 -1.11 -15.49 12.20
N PRO A 8 -2.36 -15.94 12.04
CA PRO A 8 -2.64 -17.27 11.51
C PRO A 8 -1.99 -17.42 10.12
N VAL A 9 -1.05 -18.37 9.97
CA VAL A 9 -0.46 -18.74 8.67
C VAL A 9 -1.41 -19.70 8.00
N ARG A 10 -1.89 -19.33 6.80
CA ARG A 10 -2.52 -20.31 5.90
C ARG A 10 -1.49 -21.41 5.64
N LYS A 11 -1.90 -22.67 5.82
CA LYS A 11 -1.01 -23.84 5.87
C LYS A 11 -0.18 -24.08 4.60
N ASP A 12 -0.42 -23.29 3.56
CA ASP A 12 0.13 -23.42 2.22
C ASP A 12 1.53 -22.74 2.10
N GLU A 13 1.98 -22.01 3.12
CA GLU A 13 3.17 -21.15 3.10
C GLU A 13 4.48 -21.78 3.66
N ILE A 14 4.52 -23.06 3.99
CA ILE A 14 5.73 -23.67 4.57
C ILE A 14 6.38 -24.63 3.58
N GLU A 15 6.99 -24.07 2.55
CA GLU A 15 8.20 -24.64 1.96
C GLU A 15 9.09 -23.51 1.43
N LEU A 16 9.85 -22.90 2.34
CA LEU A 16 11.06 -22.15 1.97
C LEU A 16 12.11 -23.18 1.50
N GLN A 17 12.02 -23.61 0.24
CA GLN A 17 13.15 -24.31 -0.37
C GLN A 17 14.27 -23.29 -0.66
N PRO A 18 15.49 -23.50 -0.13
CA PRO A 18 16.63 -22.68 -0.53
C PRO A 18 16.87 -22.89 -2.03
N ARG A 19 16.94 -21.79 -2.81
CA ARG A 19 17.32 -21.83 -4.23
C ARG A 19 18.66 -22.56 -4.38
N ARG A 20 18.62 -23.87 -4.73
CA ARG A 20 19.77 -24.59 -5.29
C ARG A 20 19.80 -24.32 -6.79
N TRP A 21 20.90 -23.75 -7.23
CA TRP A 21 21.20 -23.59 -8.65
C TRP A 21 21.63 -24.95 -9.21
N GLY A 22 20.78 -25.61 -10.02
CA GLY A 22 21.21 -26.73 -10.88
C GLY A 22 20.21 -27.87 -11.10
N LYS A 23 19.87 -28.05 -12.39
CA LYS A 23 19.40 -29.23 -13.17
C LYS A 23 18.08 -29.94 -12.80
N GLU A 24 17.30 -30.17 -13.85
CA GLU A 24 16.00 -30.86 -13.98
C GLU A 24 15.96 -32.25 -13.32
N GLU A 25 14.87 -32.56 -12.60
CA GLU A 25 14.30 -33.91 -12.53
C GLU A 25 12.75 -33.82 -12.36
N THR A 26 12.04 -34.74 -13.03
CA THR A 26 10.58 -34.85 -13.19
C THR A 26 9.86 -35.48 -11.97
N PRO A 27 8.57 -35.17 -11.69
CA PRO A 27 7.88 -35.71 -10.52
C PRO A 27 7.14 -37.03 -10.79
N LYS A 28 7.13 -37.92 -9.78
CA LYS A 28 6.30 -39.14 -9.69
C LYS A 28 5.06 -38.91 -8.82
N ASP A 29 3.99 -39.61 -9.22
CA ASP A 29 2.61 -39.59 -8.73
C ASP A 29 2.41 -39.78 -7.21
N LEU A 30 1.48 -39.01 -6.64
CA LEU A 30 0.83 -39.30 -5.36
C LEU A 30 -0.65 -38.87 -5.42
N THR A 31 -1.55 -39.84 -5.50
CA THR A 31 -3.02 -39.72 -5.44
C THR A 31 -3.52 -39.68 -4.00
N TYR A 32 -4.56 -38.89 -3.71
CA TYR A 32 -5.35 -38.99 -2.48
C TYR A 32 -6.86 -38.83 -2.77
N GLU A 33 -7.65 -39.74 -2.20
CA GLU A 33 -9.11 -39.86 -2.30
C GLU A 33 -9.86 -38.81 -1.46
N LEU A 34 -11.04 -38.41 -1.95
CA LEU A 34 -11.96 -37.46 -1.32
C LEU A 34 -13.11 -38.22 -0.63
N ASP A 35 -13.41 -37.88 0.62
CA ASP A 35 -14.63 -38.31 1.31
C ASP A 35 -15.54 -37.09 1.57
N GLY A 36 -16.82 -37.23 1.24
CA GLY A 36 -17.79 -36.15 1.10
C GLY A 36 -18.61 -35.86 2.36
N GLY A 37 -18.98 -34.59 2.55
CA GLY A 37 -19.95 -34.15 3.55
C GLY A 37 -20.51 -32.77 3.23
N GLN A 38 -21.78 -32.71 2.85
CA GLN A 38 -22.55 -31.50 2.54
C GLN A 38 -23.01 -30.77 3.81
N SER A 39 -22.89 -29.44 3.83
CA SER A 39 -23.70 -28.57 4.70
C SER A 39 -23.96 -27.22 3.99
N THR A 40 -25.23 -26.85 3.88
CA THR A 40 -25.76 -25.61 3.27
C THR A 40 -25.51 -24.37 4.16
N PRO A 41 -25.18 -23.18 3.61
CA PRO A 41 -25.02 -21.96 4.42
C PRO A 41 -26.20 -20.98 4.34
N ASP A 42 -26.50 -20.38 5.51
CA ASP A 42 -27.50 -19.35 5.78
C ASP A 42 -27.13 -17.93 5.28
N ASP A 43 -28.19 -17.15 5.04
CA ASP A 43 -28.33 -15.89 4.29
C ASP A 43 -27.81 -14.61 5.00
N LYS A 44 -26.55 -14.60 5.50
CA LYS A 44 -25.96 -13.41 6.18
C LYS A 44 -24.56 -12.98 5.71
N SER A 45 -24.06 -13.50 4.59
CA SER A 45 -22.67 -13.28 4.16
C SER A 45 -22.44 -12.19 3.10
N ILE A 46 -23.47 -11.47 2.66
CA ILE A 46 -23.37 -10.64 1.45
C ILE A 46 -22.72 -9.27 1.71
N ASP A 47 -22.82 -8.70 2.91
CA ASP A 47 -22.29 -7.35 3.20
C ASP A 47 -20.76 -7.32 3.48
N GLY A 48 -20.11 -8.48 3.66
CA GLY A 48 -18.68 -8.57 3.99
C GLY A 48 -17.74 -8.48 2.78
N ALA A 49 -18.23 -8.81 1.58
CA ALA A 49 -17.41 -8.99 0.38
C ALA A 49 -17.04 -7.67 -0.32
N ALA A 50 -17.74 -6.57 -0.04
CA ALA A 50 -17.54 -5.27 -0.70
C ALA A 50 -16.28 -4.50 -0.24
N SER A 51 -15.50 -5.00 0.71
CA SER A 51 -14.46 -4.21 1.40
C SER A 51 -13.01 -4.50 1.00
N ALA A 52 -12.72 -5.55 0.24
CA ALA A 52 -11.35 -6.05 0.04
C ALA A 52 -10.64 -5.56 -1.25
N GLN A 53 -11.36 -4.96 -2.19
CA GLN A 53 -10.99 -5.00 -3.61
C GLN A 53 -10.08 -3.86 -4.15
N ARG A 54 -9.15 -3.28 -3.38
CA ARG A 54 -8.63 -1.91 -3.69
C ARG A 54 -7.12 -1.71 -3.77
N ARG A 55 -6.35 -2.54 -4.50
CA ARG A 55 -4.88 -2.57 -4.36
C ARG A 55 -4.03 -2.66 -5.64
N THR A 56 -4.14 -1.67 -6.51
CA THR A 56 -3.04 -1.32 -7.43
C THR A 56 -2.90 0.20 -7.64
N ALA A 57 -3.97 0.97 -7.39
CA ALA A 57 -3.88 2.39 -7.02
C ALA A 57 -3.79 2.55 -5.49
N ILE A 58 -3.19 3.64 -4.98
CA ILE A 58 -3.29 3.96 -3.54
C ILE A 58 -4.77 4.07 -3.21
N SER A 59 -5.24 3.25 -2.27
CA SER A 59 -6.65 3.27 -1.88
C SER A 59 -7.07 4.69 -1.47
N PRO A 60 -8.32 5.12 -1.72
CA PRO A 60 -8.82 6.41 -1.23
C PRO A 60 -8.65 6.59 0.29
N ARG A 61 -8.68 5.50 1.06
CA ARG A 61 -8.30 5.50 2.49
C ARG A 61 -6.81 5.83 2.68
N GLY A 62 -5.93 5.25 1.87
CA GLY A 62 -4.50 5.59 1.83
C GLY A 62 -4.26 7.06 1.51
N LEU A 63 -4.89 7.60 0.46
CA LEU A 63 -4.80 9.03 0.10
C LEU A 63 -5.32 9.94 1.22
N PHE A 64 -6.45 9.57 1.83
CA PHE A 64 -7.01 10.28 2.98
C PHE A 64 -6.03 10.34 4.15
N TYR A 65 -5.46 9.21 4.57
CA TYR A 65 -4.48 9.18 5.65
C TYR A 65 -3.16 9.87 5.28
N MET A 66 -2.77 9.84 4.00
CA MET A 66 -1.61 10.59 3.49
C MET A 66 -1.81 12.10 3.62
N ALA A 67 -3.01 12.60 3.33
CA ALA A 67 -3.35 14.01 3.50
C ALA A 67 -3.41 14.41 4.99
N LEU A 68 -4.02 13.58 5.84
CA LEU A 68 -4.03 13.79 7.28
C LEU A 68 -2.62 13.79 7.89
N LEU A 69 -1.76 12.87 7.44
CA LEU A 69 -0.37 12.82 7.86
C LEU A 69 0.39 14.06 7.41
N ALA A 70 0.19 14.54 6.18
CA ALA A 70 0.82 15.77 5.70
C ALA A 70 0.38 17.00 6.53
N LEU A 71 -0.93 17.11 6.81
CA LEU A 71 -1.49 18.17 7.64
C LEU A 71 -0.95 18.14 9.08
N GLN A 72 -0.96 16.96 9.70
CA GLN A 72 -0.44 16.77 11.05
C GLN A 72 1.07 17.06 11.10
N TYR A 73 1.85 16.44 10.22
CA TYR A 73 3.30 16.60 10.19
C TYR A 73 3.70 18.05 9.91
N GLY A 74 2.94 18.75 9.05
CA GLY A 74 3.22 20.13 8.72
C GLY A 74 2.80 21.16 9.77
N SER A 75 1.75 20.88 10.55
CA SER A 75 1.32 21.74 11.65
C SER A 75 2.11 21.50 12.95
N GLN A 76 2.63 20.29 13.16
CA GLN A 76 3.30 19.88 14.40
C GLN A 76 4.44 20.81 14.84
N PRO A 77 5.35 21.29 13.96
CA PRO A 77 6.44 22.18 14.38
C PRO A 77 5.91 23.47 15.00
N LEU A 78 4.87 24.07 14.40
CA LEU A 78 4.27 25.30 14.91
C LEU A 78 3.59 25.05 16.27
N ILE A 79 2.73 24.03 16.34
CA ILE A 79 2.03 23.63 17.57
C ILE A 79 3.03 23.38 18.70
N THR A 80 4.10 22.63 18.43
CA THR A 80 5.13 22.33 19.42
C THR A 80 5.84 23.60 19.88
N THR A 81 6.24 24.49 18.96
CA THR A 81 6.91 25.75 19.36
C THR A 81 6.01 26.71 20.12
N THR A 82 4.69 26.65 19.91
CA THR A 82 3.73 27.53 20.57
C THR A 82 3.35 27.04 21.96
N PHE A 83 3.15 25.74 22.13
CA PHE A 83 2.56 25.18 23.35
C PHE A 83 3.55 24.46 24.27
N THR A 84 4.77 24.18 23.81
CA THR A 84 5.78 23.43 24.58
C THR A 84 6.84 24.36 25.18
N PRO A 85 6.90 24.50 26.53
CA PRO A 85 7.98 25.20 27.20
C PRO A 85 9.34 24.50 26.97
N ARG A 86 10.39 25.29 26.75
CA ARG A 86 11.77 24.79 26.54
C ARG A 86 12.37 24.11 27.78
N SER A 87 11.78 24.29 28.96
CA SER A 87 12.24 23.70 30.22
C SER A 87 11.92 22.22 30.37
N ILE A 88 10.99 21.69 29.57
CA ILE A 88 10.54 20.30 29.67
C ILE A 88 11.44 19.42 28.79
N PRO A 89 12.03 18.33 29.33
CA PRO A 89 12.90 17.46 28.55
C PRO A 89 12.13 16.74 27.42
N SER A 90 12.73 16.68 26.23
CA SER A 90 12.15 16.02 25.06
C SER A 90 11.82 14.55 25.31
N SER A 91 12.63 13.84 26.12
CA SER A 91 12.39 12.44 26.50
C SER A 91 11.07 12.26 27.25
N ALA A 92 10.70 13.20 28.14
CA ALA A 92 9.42 13.17 28.84
C ALA A 92 8.23 13.40 27.89
N ILE A 93 8.36 14.35 26.95
CA ILE A 93 7.32 14.67 25.96
C ILE A 93 7.08 13.49 25.01
N VAL A 94 8.15 12.86 24.51
CA VAL A 94 8.02 11.69 23.65
C VAL A 94 7.42 10.52 24.44
N THR A 95 7.87 10.29 25.68
CA THR A 95 7.33 9.22 26.52
C THR A 95 5.82 9.37 26.76
N ILE A 96 5.33 10.57 27.12
CA ILE A 96 3.89 10.79 27.28
C ILE A 96 3.13 10.68 25.96
N THR A 97 3.74 11.11 24.85
CA THR A 97 3.15 10.96 23.50
C THR A 97 2.95 9.49 23.16
N GLU A 98 3.92 8.63 23.45
CA GLU A 98 3.81 7.19 23.22
C GLU A 98 2.73 6.55 24.13
N ILE A 99 2.63 6.97 25.39
CA ILE A 99 1.57 6.52 26.31
C ILE A 99 0.18 6.93 25.78
N VAL A 100 0.01 8.19 25.38
CA VAL A 100 -1.26 8.67 24.81
C VAL A 100 -1.57 7.94 23.50
N LYS A 101 -0.57 7.73 22.64
CA LYS A 101 -0.72 6.97 21.40
C LYS A 101 -1.17 5.53 21.65
N PHE A 102 -0.66 4.86 22.67
CA PHE A 102 -1.10 3.53 23.07
C PHE A 102 -2.60 3.51 23.38
N PHE A 103 -3.07 4.38 24.28
CA PHE A 103 -4.48 4.43 24.65
C PHE A 103 -5.38 4.84 23.48
N LEU A 104 -4.95 5.80 22.65
CA LEU A 104 -5.70 6.20 21.45
C LEU A 104 -5.79 5.07 20.43
N ALA A 105 -4.69 4.36 20.17
CA ALA A 105 -4.68 3.25 19.24
C ALA A 105 -5.60 2.12 19.72
N ILE A 106 -5.54 1.77 21.00
CA ILE A 106 -6.47 0.78 21.58
C ILE A 106 -7.92 1.26 21.50
N GLY A 107 -8.20 2.52 21.87
CA GLY A 107 -9.55 3.09 21.79
C GLY A 107 -10.12 3.08 20.38
N LEU A 108 -9.33 3.46 19.37
CA LEU A 108 -9.72 3.42 17.96
C LEU A 108 -9.91 1.99 17.46
N MET A 109 -9.10 1.03 17.92
CA MET A 109 -9.27 -0.39 17.60
C MET A 109 -10.61 -0.95 18.12
N PHE A 110 -11.02 -0.56 19.33
CA PHE A 110 -12.33 -0.90 19.87
C PHE A 110 -13.46 -0.19 19.11
N ALA A 111 -13.29 1.09 18.79
CA ALA A 111 -14.28 1.87 18.04
C ALA A 111 -14.51 1.32 16.62
N GLU A 112 -13.47 0.78 15.97
CA GLU A 112 -13.57 0.13 14.66
C GLU A 112 -14.15 -1.31 14.75
N GLY A 113 -14.33 -1.85 15.96
CA GLY A 113 -14.77 -3.23 16.17
C GLY A 113 -13.73 -4.29 15.80
N SER A 114 -12.46 -3.90 15.57
CA SER A 114 -11.40 -4.80 15.11
C SER A 114 -10.62 -5.48 16.24
N ALA A 115 -10.97 -5.20 17.51
CA ALA A 115 -10.24 -5.70 18.68
C ALA A 115 -10.25 -7.23 18.81
N SER A 116 -11.41 -7.88 18.61
CA SER A 116 -11.52 -9.33 18.78
C SER A 116 -10.68 -10.08 17.74
N SER A 117 -10.70 -9.65 16.48
CA SER A 117 -9.92 -10.26 15.41
C SER A 117 -8.42 -9.93 15.52
N ALA A 118 -8.08 -8.73 16.01
CA ALA A 118 -6.69 -8.33 16.21
C ALA A 118 -6.00 -9.09 17.36
N LEU A 119 -6.73 -9.40 18.43
CA LEU A 119 -6.19 -10.13 19.58
C LEU A 119 -6.19 -11.65 19.39
N GLN A 120 -7.00 -12.16 18.46
CA GLN A 120 -7.05 -13.59 18.16
C GLN A 120 -5.72 -14.06 17.55
N GLY A 121 -5.02 -14.97 18.25
CA GLY A 121 -3.72 -15.48 17.82
C GLY A 121 -2.54 -14.59 18.22
N TRP A 122 -2.77 -13.50 18.97
CA TRP A 122 -1.70 -12.63 19.44
C TRP A 122 -0.65 -13.41 20.26
N THR A 123 0.62 -13.16 19.97
CA THR A 123 1.75 -13.73 20.72
C THR A 123 2.80 -12.68 21.02
N LEU A 124 3.46 -12.80 22.17
CA LEU A 124 4.55 -11.91 22.57
C LEU A 124 5.71 -11.97 21.56
N ARG A 125 6.07 -13.16 21.07
CA ARG A 125 7.11 -13.34 20.06
C ARG A 125 6.76 -12.61 18.76
N GLY A 126 5.50 -12.69 18.35
CA GLY A 126 5.04 -12.01 17.15
C GLY A 126 5.01 -10.50 17.28
N SER A 127 4.57 -10.01 18.43
CA SER A 127 4.63 -8.59 18.83
C SER A 127 6.07 -8.07 18.80
N PHE A 128 7.00 -8.82 19.39
CA PHE A 128 8.41 -8.46 19.45
C PHE A 128 9.02 -8.32 18.05
N LEU A 129 8.84 -9.32 17.19
CA LEU A 129 9.40 -9.26 15.85
C LEU A 129 8.74 -8.13 15.03
N ALA A 130 7.42 -7.94 15.15
CA ALA A 130 6.69 -6.97 14.36
C ALA A 130 7.03 -5.54 14.79
N ALA A 131 6.96 -5.25 16.08
CA ALA A 131 6.95 -3.89 16.61
C ALA A 131 8.20 -3.54 17.43
N ALA A 132 8.79 -4.47 18.18
CA ALA A 132 10.00 -4.17 18.96
C ALA A 132 11.22 -3.91 18.06
N LEU A 133 11.40 -4.69 16.99
CA LEU A 133 12.51 -4.49 16.05
C LEU A 133 12.46 -3.10 15.37
N PRO A 134 11.31 -2.62 14.84
CA PRO A 134 11.21 -1.23 14.39
C PRO A 134 11.46 -0.21 15.50
N ALA A 135 10.87 -0.37 16.68
CA ALA A 135 11.05 0.57 17.79
C ALA A 135 12.53 0.71 18.19
N MET A 136 13.26 -0.40 18.28
CA MET A 136 14.70 -0.40 18.55
C MET A 136 15.50 0.25 17.42
N SER A 137 15.15 -0.05 16.16
CA SER A 137 15.80 0.55 15.00
C SER A 137 15.64 2.06 14.99
N TYR A 138 14.43 2.58 15.25
CA TYR A 138 14.15 4.01 15.34
C TYR A 138 14.82 4.67 16.55
N SER A 139 14.91 3.97 17.68
CA SER A 139 15.59 4.50 18.87
C SER A 139 17.10 4.61 18.64
N LEU A 140 17.72 3.58 18.07
CA LEU A 140 19.14 3.60 17.72
C LEU A 140 19.42 4.63 16.62
N GLN A 141 18.54 4.75 15.64
CA GLN A 141 18.60 5.80 14.62
C GLN A 141 18.66 7.20 15.27
N ASN A 142 17.80 7.47 16.26
CA ASN A 142 17.75 8.76 16.94
C ASN A 142 19.05 9.06 17.70
N ILE A 143 19.65 8.05 18.35
CA ILE A 143 20.96 8.19 19.02
C ILE A 143 22.04 8.53 17.99
N CYS A 144 22.10 7.81 16.87
CA CYS A 144 23.06 8.07 15.81
C CYS A 144 22.86 9.46 15.20
N ILE A 145 21.62 9.92 15.01
CA ILE A 145 21.30 11.28 14.55
C ILE A 145 21.86 12.31 15.51
N GLN A 146 21.68 12.12 16.82
CA GLN A 146 22.17 13.07 17.83
C GLN A 146 23.70 13.16 17.83
N ILE A 147 24.39 12.02 17.76
CA ILE A 147 25.86 11.98 17.65
C ILE A 147 26.31 12.66 16.35
N ALA A 148 25.63 12.40 15.23
CA ALA A 148 25.96 13.01 13.95
C ALA A 148 25.79 14.53 13.96
N PHE A 149 24.70 15.03 14.55
CA PHE A 149 24.42 16.47 14.65
C PHE A 149 25.49 17.21 15.48
N GLN A 150 26.04 16.57 16.51
CA GLN A 150 27.11 17.16 17.34
C GLN A 150 28.48 17.13 16.66
N ASN A 151 28.69 16.26 15.66
CA ASN A 151 29.99 16.01 15.06
C ASN A 151 30.12 16.47 13.59
N LEU A 152 29.02 16.86 12.96
CA LEU A 152 28.99 17.36 11.58
C LEU A 152 28.58 18.82 11.53
N ASP A 153 29.03 19.50 10.47
CA ASP A 153 28.44 20.77 10.09
C ASP A 153 26.94 20.59 9.75
N PRO A 154 26.03 21.51 10.16
CA PRO A 154 24.60 21.38 9.92
C PRO A 154 24.22 21.17 8.46
N LEU A 155 24.93 21.82 7.52
CA LEU A 155 24.70 21.63 6.09
C LEU A 155 25.05 20.20 5.66
N VAL A 156 26.22 19.71 6.07
CA VAL A 156 26.69 18.35 5.75
C VAL A 156 25.76 17.30 6.38
N TYR A 157 25.38 17.47 7.65
CA TYR A 157 24.42 16.59 8.32
C TYR A 157 23.10 16.52 7.55
N ASN A 158 22.50 17.66 7.22
CA ASN A 158 21.20 17.68 6.56
C ASN A 158 21.26 17.04 5.17
N LEU A 159 22.32 17.29 4.40
CA LEU A 159 22.52 16.67 3.08
C LEU A 159 22.61 15.14 3.18
N VAL A 160 23.44 14.62 4.07
CA VAL A 160 23.64 13.17 4.19
C VAL A 160 22.41 12.49 4.80
N ASN A 161 21.69 13.14 5.72
CA ASN A 161 20.49 12.58 6.33
C ASN A 161 19.34 12.36 5.33
N GLN A 162 19.30 13.08 4.20
CA GLN A 162 18.27 12.83 3.17
C GLN A 162 18.44 11.48 2.44
N THR A 163 19.60 10.82 2.58
CA THR A 163 19.82 9.47 2.03
C THR A 163 18.87 8.42 2.61
N LYS A 164 18.20 8.71 3.72
CA LYS A 164 17.14 7.87 4.31
C LYS A 164 16.02 7.52 3.33
N LEU A 165 15.69 8.40 2.38
CA LEU A 165 14.66 8.17 1.37
C LEU A 165 15.08 7.03 0.43
N LEU A 166 16.34 7.07 -0.03
CA LEU A 166 16.93 6.03 -0.87
C LEU A 166 17.09 4.71 -0.11
N SER A 167 17.54 4.79 1.14
CA SER A 167 17.70 3.60 1.99
C SER A 167 16.37 2.89 2.25
N THR A 168 15.30 3.65 2.49
CA THR A 168 13.95 3.08 2.66
C THR A 168 13.50 2.35 1.40
N ALA A 169 13.63 2.97 0.22
CA ALA A 169 13.25 2.32 -1.04
C ALA A 169 14.07 1.03 -1.31
N LEU A 170 15.38 1.07 -1.06
CA LEU A 170 16.26 -0.09 -1.22
C LEU A 170 15.91 -1.22 -0.26
N LEU A 171 15.74 -0.93 1.02
CA LEU A 171 15.45 -1.96 2.02
C LEU A 171 14.04 -2.51 1.90
N THR A 172 13.06 -1.69 1.47
CA THR A 172 11.72 -2.20 1.12
C THR A 172 11.78 -3.12 -0.10
N TYR A 173 12.61 -2.82 -1.11
CA TYR A 173 12.86 -3.76 -2.21
C TYR A 173 13.50 -5.07 -1.74
N LEU A 174 14.52 -5.00 -0.88
CA LEU A 174 15.22 -6.19 -0.38
C LEU A 174 14.35 -7.07 0.53
N PHE A 175 13.51 -6.48 1.37
CA PHE A 175 12.69 -7.22 2.34
C PHE A 175 11.36 -7.69 1.75
N LEU A 176 10.69 -6.87 0.93
CA LEU A 176 9.36 -7.18 0.39
C LEU A 176 9.39 -7.62 -1.09
N GLY A 177 10.54 -7.57 -1.76
CA GLY A 177 10.66 -7.88 -3.20
C GLY A 177 10.01 -6.85 -4.12
N LYS A 178 9.46 -5.76 -3.59
CA LYS A 178 8.73 -4.73 -4.35
C LYS A 178 9.65 -3.88 -5.19
N ARG A 179 9.67 -4.13 -6.49
CA ARG A 179 10.43 -3.33 -7.47
C ARG A 179 9.80 -1.96 -7.62
N GLN A 180 10.65 -0.93 -7.62
CA GLN A 180 10.23 0.43 -7.95
C GLN A 180 10.21 0.59 -9.48
N SER A 181 9.15 1.20 -10.02
CA SER A 181 9.08 1.52 -11.43
C SER A 181 10.09 2.60 -11.81
N ARG A 182 10.39 2.75 -13.12
CA ARG A 182 11.25 3.85 -13.61
C ARG A 182 10.70 5.22 -13.21
N GLN A 183 9.37 5.38 -13.24
CA GLN A 183 8.69 6.60 -12.82
C GLN A 183 8.85 6.84 -11.30
N GLN A 184 8.69 5.81 -10.47
CA GLN A 184 8.89 5.91 -9.03
C GLN A 184 10.35 6.22 -8.66
N LEU A 185 11.31 5.69 -9.41
CA LEU A 185 12.73 6.00 -9.21
C LEU A 185 13.06 7.44 -9.58
N ILE A 186 12.48 7.96 -10.68
CA ILE A 186 12.59 9.38 -11.05
C ILE A 186 11.95 10.26 -9.98
N ALA A 187 10.73 9.92 -9.52
CA ALA A 187 10.04 10.64 -8.45
C ALA A 187 10.86 10.64 -7.15
N LEU A 188 11.45 9.51 -6.76
CA LEU A 188 12.31 9.42 -5.59
C LEU A 188 13.56 10.31 -5.72
N GLY A 189 14.18 10.36 -6.90
CA GLY A 189 15.29 11.26 -7.20
C GLY A 189 14.90 12.74 -7.10
N MET A 190 13.74 13.11 -7.64
CA MET A 190 13.19 14.47 -7.54
C MET A 190 12.92 14.85 -6.08
N LEU A 191 12.32 13.95 -5.28
CA LEU A 191 12.11 14.17 -3.85
C LEU A 191 13.42 14.35 -3.08
N PHE A 192 14.44 13.56 -3.40
CA PHE A 192 15.76 13.69 -2.78
C PHE A 192 16.36 15.08 -3.07
N ILE A 193 16.29 15.54 -4.32
CA ILE A 193 16.74 16.89 -4.70
C ILE A 193 15.95 17.97 -3.97
N ALA A 194 14.62 17.86 -3.95
CA ALA A 194 13.76 18.83 -3.25
C ALA A 194 14.09 18.90 -1.74
N ALA A 195 14.26 17.75 -1.08
CA ALA A 195 14.62 17.68 0.32
C ALA A 195 16.01 18.28 0.61
N VAL A 196 16.97 18.07 -0.30
CA VAL A 196 18.29 18.71 -0.25
C VAL A 196 18.18 20.23 -0.40
N MET A 197 17.41 20.75 -1.34
CA MET A 197 17.21 22.19 -1.53
C MET A 197 16.63 22.86 -0.28
N ILE A 198 15.57 22.26 0.30
CA ILE A 198 14.97 22.74 1.55
C ILE A 198 15.99 22.74 2.68
N SER A 199 16.82 21.69 2.76
CA SER A 199 17.85 21.52 3.78
C SER A 199 18.94 22.59 3.72
N VAL A 200 19.36 22.98 2.51
CA VAL A 200 20.37 24.03 2.29
C VAL A 200 19.83 25.39 2.77
N GLY A 201 18.57 25.72 2.44
CA GLY A 201 17.94 26.97 2.87
C GLY A 201 17.72 27.08 4.39
N GLN A 202 17.72 25.96 5.11
CA GLN A 202 17.62 25.93 6.58
C GLN A 202 18.99 25.96 7.29
N ALA A 203 20.08 25.67 6.59
CA ALA A 203 21.42 25.60 7.16
C ALA A 203 22.09 26.97 7.38
N SER A 204 21.36 28.07 7.21
CA SER A 204 21.90 29.44 7.31
C SER A 204 22.12 29.95 8.74
N GLU A 205 21.91 29.12 9.77
CA GLU A 205 22.26 29.48 11.16
C GLU A 205 23.62 28.84 11.55
N PRO A 206 24.63 29.65 11.95
CA PRO A 206 25.92 29.11 12.37
C PRO A 206 25.78 28.35 13.70
N PRO A 207 26.37 27.15 13.83
CA PRO A 207 26.32 26.41 15.09
C PRO A 207 27.24 27.04 16.14
N GLU A 208 26.66 27.48 17.26
CA GLU A 208 27.37 27.67 18.53
C GLU A 208 27.72 26.30 19.12
N ALA A 209 28.81 25.69 18.66
CA ALA A 209 29.37 24.50 19.29
C ALA A 209 30.90 24.62 19.36
N GLU A 210 31.38 25.07 20.52
CA GLU A 210 32.77 24.99 20.96
C GLU A 210 33.08 23.53 21.36
N GLY A 211 33.75 22.79 20.47
CA GLY A 211 34.17 21.42 20.75
C GLY A 211 34.92 20.79 19.57
N GLU A 212 35.84 19.86 19.85
CA GLU A 212 36.54 19.08 18.84
C GLU A 212 35.55 18.19 18.07
N ARG A 213 35.26 18.53 16.82
CA ARG A 213 34.30 17.79 15.98
C ARG A 213 34.96 16.60 15.30
N ASN A 214 34.44 15.40 15.52
CA ASN A 214 34.89 14.21 14.79
C ASN A 214 34.00 13.95 13.56
N ALA A 215 34.32 14.61 12.45
CA ALA A 215 33.54 14.52 11.21
C ALA A 215 33.38 13.07 10.69
N ARG A 216 34.38 12.20 10.90
CA ARG A 216 34.30 10.79 10.50
C ARG A 216 33.26 10.03 11.31
N LEU A 217 33.28 10.20 12.62
CA LEU A 217 32.27 9.61 13.51
C LEU A 217 30.88 10.09 13.13
N GLY A 218 30.73 11.41 12.93
CA GLY A 218 29.46 12.00 12.54
C GLY A 218 28.92 11.44 11.21
N LEU A 219 29.79 11.29 10.20
CA LEU A 219 29.42 10.72 8.90
C LEU A 219 28.99 9.25 9.01
N ILE A 220 29.73 8.43 9.77
CA ILE A 220 29.37 7.03 10.02
C ILE A 220 28.01 6.94 10.72
N CYS A 221 27.77 7.78 11.73
CA CYS A 221 26.52 7.78 12.48
C CYS A 221 25.32 8.19 11.62
N VAL A 222 25.41 9.23 10.77
CA VAL A 222 24.27 9.63 9.92
C VAL A 222 23.96 8.59 8.84
N LEU A 223 24.98 7.92 8.27
CA LEU A 223 24.76 6.83 7.32
C LEU A 223 24.12 5.60 7.99
N ALA A 224 24.57 5.26 9.20
CA ALA A 224 23.95 4.21 10.01
C ALA A 224 22.49 4.56 10.36
N ALA A 225 22.22 5.82 10.72
CA ALA A 225 20.86 6.30 10.99
C ALA A 225 19.95 6.18 9.76
N SER A 226 20.42 6.55 8.57
CA SER A 226 19.68 6.37 7.32
C SER A 226 19.34 4.90 7.05
N ALA A 227 20.30 3.99 7.28
CA ALA A 227 20.09 2.55 7.13
C ALA A 227 19.05 2.00 8.14
N LEU A 228 19.19 2.37 9.41
CA LEU A 228 18.25 1.98 10.48
C LEU A 228 16.82 2.49 10.21
N SER A 229 16.69 3.69 9.62
CA SER A 229 15.41 4.22 9.17
C SER A 229 14.72 3.29 8.17
N GLY A 230 15.48 2.81 7.18
CA GLY A 230 14.97 1.92 6.15
C GLY A 230 14.64 0.53 6.70
N VAL A 231 15.44 0.01 7.64
CA VAL A 231 15.16 -1.27 8.33
C VAL A 231 13.86 -1.18 9.12
N GLY A 232 13.70 -0.15 9.96
CA GLY A 232 12.49 0.03 10.74
C GLY A 232 11.26 0.19 9.85
N ALA A 233 11.39 0.94 8.75
CA ALA A 233 10.31 1.15 7.79
C ALA A 233 9.94 -0.13 7.02
N SER A 234 10.90 -0.91 6.55
CA SER A 234 10.65 -2.14 5.80
C SER A 234 10.05 -3.23 6.68
N ILE A 235 10.53 -3.41 7.92
CA ILE A 235 9.93 -4.36 8.87
C ILE A 235 8.50 -3.94 9.23
N SER A 236 8.25 -2.64 9.46
CA SER A 236 6.90 -2.14 9.73
C SER A 236 5.96 -2.36 8.55
N GLU A 237 6.43 -2.13 7.32
CA GLU A 237 5.64 -2.37 6.11
C GLU A 237 5.38 -3.87 5.90
N LEU A 238 6.38 -4.72 6.12
CA LEU A 238 6.24 -6.18 6.06
C LEU A 238 5.17 -6.67 7.05
N ALA A 239 5.21 -6.19 8.30
CA ALA A 239 4.25 -6.54 9.33
C ALA A 239 2.82 -6.11 8.98
N LEU A 240 2.65 -4.89 8.45
CA LEU A 240 1.33 -4.30 8.19
C LEU A 240 0.71 -4.71 6.85
N GLN A 241 1.52 -4.94 5.82
CA GLN A 241 1.04 -5.22 4.47
C GLN A 241 1.13 -6.70 4.10
N THR A 242 2.25 -7.36 4.39
CA THR A 242 2.45 -8.78 4.04
C THR A 242 1.79 -9.68 5.07
N TYR A 243 2.06 -9.46 6.36
CA TYR A 243 1.45 -10.25 7.44
C TYR A 243 0.09 -9.71 7.89
N SER A 244 -0.43 -8.69 7.21
CA SER A 244 -1.76 -8.10 7.39
C SER A 244 -2.14 -7.82 8.85
N ARG A 245 -1.17 -7.42 9.68
CA ARG A 245 -1.45 -7.11 11.09
C ARG A 245 -2.41 -5.91 11.20
N ASN A 246 -3.18 -5.89 12.29
CA ASN A 246 -4.02 -4.74 12.61
C ASN A 246 -3.12 -3.51 12.86
N SER A 247 -3.41 -2.39 12.19
CA SER A 247 -2.57 -1.18 12.24
C SER A 247 -2.63 -0.49 13.59
N PHE A 248 -3.80 -0.49 14.25
CA PHE A 248 -3.96 0.07 15.59
C PHE A 248 -3.24 -0.76 16.64
N LEU A 249 -3.39 -2.09 16.61
CA LEU A 249 -2.64 -2.97 17.51
C LEU A 249 -1.13 -2.82 17.31
N PHE A 250 -0.67 -2.80 16.06
CA PHE A 250 0.73 -2.56 15.74
C PHE A 250 1.24 -1.21 16.29
N SER A 251 0.46 -0.13 16.14
CA SER A 251 0.81 1.18 16.70
C SER A 251 0.86 1.18 18.23
N ALA A 252 -0.02 0.43 18.89
CA ALA A 252 -0.02 0.27 20.34
C ALA A 252 1.22 -0.51 20.81
N GLU A 253 1.54 -1.63 20.17
CA GLU A 253 2.73 -2.44 20.49
C GLU A 253 4.01 -1.64 20.26
N LEU A 254 4.11 -0.95 19.13
CA LEU A 254 5.23 -0.08 18.81
C LEU A 254 5.41 0.98 19.90
N ALA A 255 4.32 1.54 20.42
CA ALA A 255 4.37 2.52 21.49
C ALA A 255 4.92 1.96 22.80
N VAL A 256 4.50 0.75 23.19
CA VAL A 256 5.04 0.06 24.38
C VAL A 256 6.55 -0.13 24.25
N TYR A 257 7.01 -0.66 23.11
CA TYR A 257 8.44 -0.87 22.90
C TYR A 257 9.23 0.44 22.78
N SER A 258 8.64 1.51 22.24
CA SER A 258 9.24 2.85 22.22
C SER A 258 9.40 3.42 23.62
N VAL A 259 8.42 3.30 24.51
CA VAL A 259 8.54 3.72 25.92
C VAL A 259 9.65 2.96 26.63
N ILE A 260 9.75 1.64 26.43
CA ILE A 260 10.82 0.82 26.99
C ILE A 260 12.19 1.29 26.49
N ALA A 261 12.32 1.51 25.18
CA ALA A 261 13.58 1.93 24.57
C ALA A 261 14.03 3.31 25.07
N ILE A 262 13.11 4.29 25.16
CA ILE A 262 13.40 5.63 25.67
C ILE A 262 13.78 5.59 27.14
N SER A 263 12.99 4.88 27.96
CA SER A 263 13.24 4.77 29.41
C SER A 263 14.58 4.11 29.69
N THR A 264 14.91 3.06 28.93
CA THR A 264 16.21 2.38 29.02
C THR A 264 17.34 3.34 28.63
N GLY A 265 17.19 4.11 27.56
CA GLY A 265 18.19 5.10 27.13
C GLY A 265 18.46 6.17 28.18
N GLU A 266 17.42 6.72 28.81
CA GLU A 266 17.55 7.75 29.86
C GLU A 266 18.17 7.18 31.14
N LEU A 267 17.82 5.95 31.52
CA LEU A 267 18.47 5.26 32.64
C LEU A 267 19.98 5.06 32.40
N PHE A 268 20.38 4.74 31.17
CA PHE A 268 21.81 4.62 30.84
C PHE A 268 22.54 5.96 30.82
N LYS A 269 21.87 7.03 30.40
CA LYS A 269 22.48 8.35 30.23
C LYS A 269 22.57 9.13 31.55
N ASP A 270 21.45 9.26 32.25
CA ASP A 270 21.30 10.16 33.40
C ASP A 270 20.87 9.42 34.68
N GLY A 271 20.66 8.10 34.62
CA GLY A 271 20.32 7.26 35.78
C GLY A 271 18.88 7.43 36.29
N HIS A 272 18.07 8.25 35.63
CA HIS A 272 16.69 8.54 36.01
C HIS A 272 15.71 8.22 34.88
N LEU A 273 14.48 7.85 35.24
CA LEU A 273 13.40 7.70 34.28
C LEU A 273 12.95 9.07 33.73
N PRO A 274 12.33 9.12 32.54
CA PRO A 274 11.79 10.36 31.98
C PRO A 274 10.82 11.04 32.97
N ALA A 275 10.99 12.34 33.19
CA ALA A 275 10.18 13.12 34.14
C ALA A 275 8.78 13.47 33.57
N VAL A 276 7.97 12.45 33.28
CA VAL A 276 6.66 12.57 32.60
C VAL A 276 5.71 13.53 33.31
N GLY A 277 5.75 13.59 34.65
CA GLY A 277 4.89 14.46 35.44
C GLY A 277 5.06 15.95 35.12
N GLN A 278 6.24 16.40 34.68
CA GLN A 278 6.48 17.79 34.28
C GLN A 278 5.73 18.15 32.99
N ALA A 279 5.57 17.19 32.08
CA ALA A 279 4.86 17.38 30.81
C ALA A 279 3.33 17.53 30.99
N LEU A 280 2.78 17.10 32.13
CA LEU A 280 1.34 17.16 32.45
C LEU A 280 0.95 18.36 33.31
N GLN A 281 1.90 19.21 33.71
CA GLN A 281 1.62 20.35 34.58
C GLN A 281 0.79 21.44 33.92
N THR A 282 0.83 21.56 32.58
CA THR A 282 0.09 22.57 31.84
C THR A 282 -0.88 21.91 30.86
N TRP A 283 -2.17 22.24 30.94
CA TRP A 283 -3.19 21.65 30.06
C TRP A 283 -2.93 21.90 28.57
N THR A 284 -2.26 23.01 28.21
CA THR A 284 -1.89 23.34 26.83
C THR A 284 -0.92 22.34 26.22
N MET A 285 -0.11 21.65 27.05
CA MET A 285 0.80 20.58 26.59
C MET A 285 0.07 19.38 26.02
N LEU A 286 -1.21 19.18 26.39
CA LEU A 286 -2.01 18.09 25.84
C LEU A 286 -2.24 18.25 24.33
N ILE A 287 -2.22 19.49 23.80
CA ILE A 287 -2.40 19.77 22.38
C ILE A 287 -1.26 19.13 21.55
N PRO A 288 0.03 19.51 21.70
CA PRO A 288 1.12 18.92 20.92
C PRO A 288 1.29 17.41 21.17
N ILE A 289 1.01 16.93 22.39
CA ILE A 289 1.08 15.50 22.73
C ILE A 289 0.02 14.72 21.95
N PHE A 290 -1.23 15.18 21.97
CA PHE A 290 -2.33 14.51 21.28
C PHE A 290 -2.14 14.55 19.76
N THR A 291 -1.76 15.69 19.20
CA THR A 291 -1.53 15.82 17.75
C THR A 291 -0.36 14.96 17.28
N ALA A 292 0.71 14.86 18.07
CA ALA A 292 1.84 13.98 17.77
C ALA A 292 1.45 12.50 17.86
N ALA A 293 0.66 12.12 18.87
CA ALA A 293 0.16 10.75 19.03
C ALA A 293 -0.72 10.34 17.83
N MET A 294 -1.63 11.21 17.40
CA MET A 294 -2.44 11.03 16.18
C MET A 294 -1.56 10.89 14.94
N GLY A 295 -0.52 11.72 14.82
CA GLY A 295 0.49 11.60 13.76
C GLY A 295 1.13 10.22 13.68
N GLY A 296 1.53 9.67 14.83
CA GLY A 296 2.07 8.31 14.93
C GLY A 296 1.08 7.22 14.48
N ILE A 297 -0.22 7.40 14.75
CA ILE A 297 -1.27 6.49 14.28
C ILE A 297 -1.44 6.61 12.77
N PHE A 298 -1.46 7.83 12.22
CA PHE A 298 -1.52 8.07 10.78
C PHE A 298 -0.34 7.44 10.03
N VAL A 299 0.88 7.46 10.61
CA VAL A 299 2.03 6.75 10.06
C VAL A 299 1.74 5.25 9.90
N GLY A 300 1.13 4.61 10.90
CA GLY A 300 0.72 3.21 10.82
C GLY A 300 -0.30 2.97 9.71
N GLN A 301 -1.31 3.84 9.61
CA GLN A 301 -2.35 3.72 8.58
C GLN A 301 -1.82 3.94 7.17
N VAL A 302 -1.00 4.97 6.94
CA VAL A 302 -0.34 5.21 5.64
C VAL A 302 0.56 4.04 5.27
N THR A 303 1.33 3.52 6.24
CA THR A 303 2.19 2.35 5.99
C THR A 303 1.36 1.13 5.60
N LYS A 304 0.17 0.93 6.19
CA LYS A 304 -0.74 -0.18 5.81
C LYS A 304 -1.38 0.01 4.44
N TYR A 305 -1.87 1.20 4.10
CA TYR A 305 -2.71 1.43 2.92
C TYR A 305 -1.97 2.00 1.69
N ALA A 306 -0.77 2.55 1.86
CA ALA A 306 0.00 3.17 0.78
C ALA A 306 1.46 2.71 0.76
N GLY A 307 2.04 2.37 1.92
CA GLY A 307 3.41 1.88 2.05
C GLY A 307 4.41 2.92 2.54
N SER A 308 5.61 2.45 2.90
CA SER A 308 6.65 3.28 3.52
C SER A 308 7.24 4.32 2.57
N VAL A 309 7.29 4.01 1.27
CA VAL A 309 7.74 4.95 0.23
C VAL A 309 6.70 6.06 0.07
N GLN A 310 5.40 5.72 0.02
CA GLN A 310 4.32 6.69 -0.10
C GLN A 310 4.23 7.65 1.09
N LYS A 311 4.47 7.13 2.31
CA LYS A 311 4.65 7.96 3.51
C LYS A 311 5.71 9.06 3.33
N GLY A 312 6.77 8.81 2.58
CA GLY A 312 7.80 9.81 2.26
C GLY A 312 7.22 11.04 1.55
N PHE A 313 6.31 10.85 0.59
CA PHE A 313 5.65 11.95 -0.11
C PHE A 313 4.76 12.78 0.83
N SER A 314 4.00 12.15 1.75
CA SER A 314 3.20 12.85 2.76
C SER A 314 4.04 13.75 3.66
N ILE A 315 5.22 13.25 4.08
CA ILE A 315 6.14 14.02 4.93
C ILE A 315 6.61 15.28 4.19
N ILE A 316 6.99 15.17 2.92
CA ILE A 316 7.51 16.30 2.15
C ILE A 316 6.39 17.30 1.83
N ALA A 317 5.18 16.84 1.52
CA ALA A 317 3.99 17.70 1.44
C ALA A 317 3.75 18.45 2.77
N GLY A 318 3.93 17.78 3.91
CA GLY A 318 3.88 18.40 5.23
C GLY A 318 4.96 19.47 5.47
N ILE A 319 6.16 19.31 4.93
CA ILE A 319 7.22 20.34 5.00
C ILE A 319 6.80 21.59 4.24
N ILE A 320 6.24 21.45 3.03
CA ILE A 320 5.71 22.58 2.26
C ILE A 320 4.59 23.27 3.03
N PHE A 321 3.67 22.47 3.61
CA PHE A 321 2.58 22.99 4.42
C PHE A 321 3.06 23.72 5.69
N THR A 322 4.12 23.22 6.34
CA THR A 322 4.76 23.90 7.48
C THR A 322 5.20 25.31 7.08
N ALA A 323 5.84 25.43 5.93
CA ALA A 323 6.37 26.70 5.48
C ALA A 323 5.26 27.68 5.05
N PHE A 324 4.18 27.16 4.45
CA PHE A 324 2.96 27.94 4.22
C PHE A 324 2.39 28.48 5.54
N LEU A 325 2.21 27.62 6.55
CA LEU A 325 1.72 28.05 7.87
C LEU A 325 2.63 29.09 8.52
N ARG A 326 3.95 28.92 8.45
CA ARG A 326 4.91 29.91 8.94
C ARG A 326 4.79 31.25 8.21
N SER A 327 4.54 31.23 6.91
CA SER A 327 4.38 32.45 6.14
C SER A 327 3.09 33.19 6.50
N VAL A 328 1.96 32.47 6.59
CA VAL A 328 0.66 33.07 6.89
C VAL A 328 0.54 33.50 8.35
N ILE A 329 0.97 32.67 9.30
CA ILE A 329 0.75 32.89 10.73
C ILE A 329 1.84 33.77 11.35
N LEU A 330 3.11 33.59 10.94
CA LEU A 330 4.25 34.30 11.52
C LEU A 330 4.78 35.43 10.62
N SER A 331 4.10 35.70 9.49
CA SER A 331 4.50 36.70 8.49
C SER A 331 5.95 36.56 8.01
N LYS A 332 6.50 35.32 8.03
CA LYS A 332 7.85 35.05 7.55
C LYS A 332 7.87 34.95 6.02
N PRO A 333 8.85 35.53 5.32
CA PRO A 333 8.95 35.42 3.88
C PRO A 333 9.20 33.96 3.47
N LEU A 334 8.57 33.52 2.38
CA LEU A 334 8.87 32.23 1.75
C LEU A 334 10.26 32.29 1.14
N THR A 335 11.12 31.32 1.46
CA THR A 335 12.47 31.29 0.90
C THR A 335 12.45 30.82 -0.56
N MET A 336 13.43 31.23 -1.35
CA MET A 336 13.50 30.86 -2.77
C MET A 336 13.70 29.35 -2.96
N GLU A 337 14.39 28.70 -2.03
CA GLU A 337 14.60 27.24 -2.01
C GLU A 337 13.28 26.49 -1.85
N LEU A 338 12.35 27.03 -1.06
CA LEU A 338 11.02 26.47 -0.88
C LEU A 338 10.15 26.68 -2.12
N LEU A 339 10.17 27.89 -2.70
CA LEU A 339 9.40 28.20 -3.91
C LEU A 339 9.81 27.33 -5.10
N LEU A 340 11.10 26.95 -5.19
CA LEU A 340 11.61 26.05 -6.23
C LEU A 340 11.38 24.57 -5.91
N SER A 341 11.47 24.14 -4.65
CA SER A 341 11.30 22.74 -4.25
C SER A 341 9.83 22.30 -4.18
N ALA A 342 8.88 23.22 -3.97
CA ALA A 342 7.46 22.88 -3.87
C ALA A 342 6.86 22.33 -5.18
N PRO A 343 7.06 22.96 -6.36
CA PRO A 343 6.62 22.39 -7.64
C PRO A 343 7.29 21.04 -7.93
N LEU A 344 8.59 20.93 -7.66
CA LEU A 344 9.35 19.69 -7.87
C LEU A 344 8.78 18.53 -7.02
N THR A 345 8.44 18.81 -5.77
CA THR A 345 7.79 17.84 -4.87
C THR A 345 6.40 17.47 -5.35
N ALA A 346 5.60 18.43 -5.81
CA ALA A 346 4.25 18.18 -6.32
C ALA A 346 4.28 17.26 -7.55
N VAL A 347 5.19 17.53 -8.49
CA VAL A 347 5.42 16.68 -9.68
C VAL A 347 5.92 15.30 -9.28
N ALA A 348 6.89 15.20 -8.37
CA ALA A 348 7.38 13.93 -7.86
C ALA A 348 6.27 13.10 -7.21
N THR A 349 5.41 13.74 -6.42
CA THR A 349 4.25 13.11 -5.77
C THR A 349 3.26 12.59 -6.79
N TYR A 350 2.92 13.41 -7.80
CA TYR A 350 2.00 13.01 -8.85
C TYR A 350 2.51 11.80 -9.66
N ILE A 351 3.79 11.80 -10.04
CA ILE A 351 4.41 10.72 -10.83
C ILE A 351 4.68 9.46 -9.98
N GLY A 352 4.92 9.63 -8.67
CA GLY A 352 5.27 8.55 -7.76
C GLY A 352 4.09 7.66 -7.32
N VAL A 353 2.85 8.10 -7.53
CA VAL A 353 1.64 7.32 -7.25
C VAL A 353 1.33 6.43 -8.45
N PRO A 354 1.41 5.08 -8.32
CA PRO A 354 1.04 4.19 -9.42
C PRO A 354 -0.45 4.32 -9.71
N ALA A 355 -0.79 4.68 -10.96
CA ALA A 355 -2.16 4.67 -11.44
C ALA A 355 -2.52 3.25 -11.92
N ASN A 356 -3.64 2.70 -11.45
CA ASN A 356 -4.24 1.51 -12.04
C ASN A 356 -5.36 1.93 -13.02
N PRO A 357 -5.14 1.78 -14.34
CA PRO A 357 -6.15 2.13 -15.34
C PRO A 357 -7.48 1.41 -15.15
N THR A 358 -7.45 0.10 -14.86
CA THR A 358 -8.70 -0.68 -14.81
C THR A 358 -9.57 -0.33 -13.63
N GLN A 359 -8.98 -0.09 -12.45
CA GLN A 359 -9.73 0.37 -11.28
C GLN A 359 -10.33 1.76 -11.52
N ALA A 360 -9.59 2.67 -12.14
CA ALA A 360 -10.08 4.01 -12.43
C ALA A 360 -11.25 3.99 -13.44
N VAL A 361 -11.19 3.13 -14.46
CA VAL A 361 -12.31 2.95 -15.40
C VAL A 361 -13.51 2.31 -14.69
N ALA A 362 -13.31 1.26 -13.90
CA ALA A 362 -14.39 0.60 -13.15
C ALA A 362 -15.08 1.58 -12.16
N GLU A 363 -14.32 2.40 -11.45
CA GLU A 363 -14.87 3.43 -10.56
C GLU A 363 -15.59 4.56 -11.32
N ALA A 364 -15.18 4.87 -12.56
CA ALA A 364 -15.86 5.86 -13.39
C ALA A 364 -17.20 5.32 -13.92
N LEU A 365 -17.24 4.04 -14.32
CA LEU A 365 -18.48 3.36 -14.70
C LEU A 365 -19.43 3.27 -13.49
N ASP A 366 -18.92 2.92 -12.31
CA ASP A 366 -19.74 2.81 -11.11
C ASP A 366 -20.36 4.14 -10.66
N ARG A 367 -19.66 5.27 -10.86
CA ARG A 367 -20.15 6.61 -10.51
C ARG A 367 -21.19 7.18 -11.49
N THR A 368 -21.45 6.50 -12.60
CA THR A 368 -22.48 6.97 -13.55
C THR A 368 -23.84 6.77 -12.88
N GLU A 369 -24.62 7.86 -12.74
CA GLU A 369 -25.95 7.82 -12.09
C GLU A 369 -26.92 6.93 -12.85
N ASP A 370 -26.81 6.91 -14.18
CA ASP A 370 -27.51 5.95 -15.01
C ASP A 370 -26.68 4.67 -15.14
N LYS A 371 -27.22 3.58 -14.56
CA LYS A 371 -26.65 2.24 -14.70
C LYS A 371 -27.06 1.57 -16.00
N HIS A 372 -28.07 2.12 -16.70
CA HIS A 372 -28.40 1.74 -18.06
C HIS A 372 -27.49 2.54 -18.99
N LEU A 373 -26.53 1.85 -19.59
CA LEU A 373 -25.49 2.49 -20.39
C LEU A 373 -25.68 2.32 -21.89
N GLY A 374 -26.68 1.55 -22.29
CA GLY A 374 -26.85 1.15 -23.68
C GLY A 374 -27.46 2.20 -24.58
N ASP A 375 -26.68 2.65 -25.56
CA ASP A 375 -27.21 3.39 -26.72
C ASP A 375 -27.93 2.44 -27.70
N SER A 376 -27.57 1.15 -27.71
CA SER A 376 -27.99 0.16 -28.73
C SER A 376 -28.68 -1.11 -28.19
N SER A 377 -28.60 -1.40 -26.88
CA SER A 377 -29.20 -2.58 -26.23
C SER A 377 -29.52 -2.28 -24.77
N ASP A 378 -30.55 -2.87 -24.19
CA ASP A 378 -30.97 -2.54 -22.82
C ASP A 378 -30.21 -3.42 -21.80
N TYR A 379 -29.23 -2.84 -21.11
CA TYR A 379 -28.42 -3.56 -20.11
C TYR A 379 -28.03 -2.68 -18.91
N GLU A 380 -27.84 -3.32 -17.77
CA GLU A 380 -27.42 -2.69 -16.51
C GLU A 380 -26.02 -3.14 -16.11
N ILE A 381 -25.18 -2.21 -15.63
CA ILE A 381 -23.82 -2.53 -15.16
C ILE A 381 -23.71 -2.50 -13.64
N PHE A 382 -23.12 -3.57 -13.11
CA PHE A 382 -22.65 -3.66 -11.73
C PHE A 382 -21.13 -3.78 -11.73
N CYS A 383 -20.44 -2.80 -11.15
CA CYS A 383 -18.98 -2.80 -11.08
C CYS A 383 -18.51 -3.25 -9.70
N SER A 384 -17.57 -4.19 -9.69
CA SER A 384 -16.72 -4.46 -8.54
C SER A 384 -15.27 -4.44 -9.01
N THR A 385 -14.37 -3.84 -8.22
CA THR A 385 -12.92 -4.08 -8.41
C THR A 385 -12.62 -5.47 -7.85
N VAL A 386 -11.52 -6.17 -8.13
CA VAL A 386 -11.22 -7.44 -7.42
C VAL A 386 -9.81 -7.35 -6.83
N GLU A 387 -9.60 -7.85 -5.60
CA GLU A 387 -8.24 -7.94 -5.06
C GLU A 387 -7.44 -8.95 -5.88
N VAL A 388 -6.20 -8.59 -6.22
CA VAL A 388 -5.30 -9.40 -7.06
C VAL A 388 -4.74 -10.57 -6.22
N SER A 389 -5.62 -11.49 -5.80
CA SER A 389 -5.30 -12.69 -5.03
C SER A 389 -6.11 -13.92 -5.44
N VAL A 390 -5.52 -15.11 -5.29
CA VAL A 390 -6.17 -16.38 -5.64
C VAL A 390 -7.49 -16.56 -4.91
N GLY A 391 -7.47 -16.38 -3.59
CA GLY A 391 -8.64 -16.62 -2.74
C GLY A 391 -9.82 -15.71 -3.09
N GLU A 392 -9.54 -14.44 -3.39
CA GLU A 392 -10.58 -13.49 -3.81
C GLU A 392 -11.12 -13.84 -5.20
N CYS A 393 -10.26 -14.18 -6.15
CA CYS A 393 -10.68 -14.58 -7.50
C CYS A 393 -11.62 -15.81 -7.45
N GLU A 394 -11.32 -16.81 -6.62
CA GLU A 394 -12.19 -17.98 -6.44
C GLU A 394 -13.53 -17.61 -5.80
N GLN A 395 -13.51 -16.78 -4.75
CA GLN A 395 -14.73 -16.38 -4.04
C GLN A 395 -15.65 -15.55 -4.93
N VAL A 396 -15.10 -14.55 -5.63
CA VAL A 396 -15.86 -13.69 -6.55
C VAL A 396 -16.43 -14.52 -7.70
N SER A 397 -15.64 -15.40 -8.31
CA SER A 397 -16.13 -16.24 -9.41
C SER A 397 -17.29 -17.13 -8.96
N LYS A 398 -17.21 -17.73 -7.76
CA LYS A 398 -18.29 -18.56 -7.20
C LYS A 398 -19.53 -17.73 -6.85
N ALA A 399 -19.36 -16.57 -6.21
CA ALA A 399 -20.45 -15.68 -5.84
C ALA A 399 -21.20 -15.17 -7.07
N MET A 400 -20.47 -14.71 -8.08
CA MET A 400 -21.03 -14.24 -9.35
C MET A 400 -21.76 -15.34 -10.12
N ALA A 401 -21.25 -16.58 -10.07
CA ALA A 401 -21.94 -17.72 -10.66
C ALA A 401 -23.23 -18.10 -9.92
N ALA A 402 -23.26 -17.96 -8.60
CA ALA A 402 -24.47 -18.15 -7.80
C ALA A 402 -25.51 -17.05 -8.11
N GLU A 403 -25.08 -15.79 -8.21
CA GLU A 403 -25.95 -14.67 -8.54
C GLU A 403 -26.49 -14.76 -9.97
N GLY A 404 -25.65 -15.12 -10.95
CA GLY A 404 -26.07 -15.33 -12.34
C GLY A 404 -27.10 -16.47 -12.51
N LYS A 405 -27.05 -17.50 -11.66
CA LYS A 405 -28.08 -18.55 -11.59
C LYS A 405 -29.41 -18.02 -11.01
N SER A 406 -29.36 -17.08 -10.08
CA SER A 406 -30.55 -16.46 -9.48
C SER A 406 -31.25 -15.48 -10.43
N ARG A 407 -30.50 -14.76 -11.28
CA ARG A 407 -31.02 -13.76 -12.24
C ARG A 407 -31.43 -14.35 -13.61
N ALA A 408 -31.96 -15.58 -13.61
CA ALA A 408 -32.52 -16.24 -14.81
C ALA A 408 -31.61 -16.29 -16.05
N GLY A 409 -30.29 -16.36 -15.89
CA GLY A 409 -29.36 -16.70 -16.98
C GLY A 409 -29.00 -15.59 -17.98
N LYS A 410 -29.32 -14.32 -17.71
CA LYS A 410 -28.94 -13.19 -18.60
C LYS A 410 -27.74 -12.38 -18.10
N THR A 411 -26.84 -12.99 -17.33
CA THR A 411 -25.67 -12.31 -16.77
C THR A 411 -24.39 -12.73 -17.50
N LEU A 412 -23.62 -11.75 -17.96
CA LEU A 412 -22.27 -11.91 -18.50
C LEU A 412 -21.26 -11.30 -17.52
N LEU A 413 -20.14 -11.97 -17.28
CA LEU A 413 -19.03 -11.43 -16.49
C LEU A 413 -17.96 -10.84 -17.39
N LEU A 414 -17.74 -9.52 -17.34
CA LEU A 414 -16.61 -8.87 -18.00
C LEU A 414 -15.53 -8.51 -16.97
N HIS A 415 -14.41 -9.21 -17.03
CA HIS A 415 -13.23 -8.92 -16.23
C HIS A 415 -12.34 -7.89 -16.92
N MET A 416 -11.62 -7.07 -16.15
CA MET A 416 -10.68 -6.09 -16.68
C MET A 416 -9.32 -6.19 -16.01
N GLY A 417 -8.25 -6.26 -16.80
CA GLY A 417 -6.86 -6.26 -16.34
C GLY A 417 -6.02 -5.20 -17.03
N VAL A 418 -4.96 -4.70 -16.38
CA VAL A 418 -4.00 -3.81 -17.05
C VAL A 418 -2.89 -4.65 -17.68
N ASP A 419 -2.63 -4.44 -18.96
CA ASP A 419 -1.42 -4.93 -19.61
C ASP A 419 -0.41 -3.78 -19.74
N PRO A 420 0.62 -3.71 -18.88
CA PRO A 420 1.57 -2.61 -18.89
C PRO A 420 2.50 -2.60 -20.11
N ALA A 421 2.53 -3.68 -20.91
CA ALA A 421 3.39 -3.81 -22.08
C ALA A 421 2.67 -3.46 -23.40
N CYS A 422 1.34 -3.32 -23.40
CA CYS A 422 0.55 -3.04 -24.60
C CYS A 422 0.20 -1.55 -24.75
N ASP A 423 -0.03 -1.14 -26.00
CA ASP A 423 -0.45 0.20 -26.41
C ASP A 423 -1.91 0.25 -26.91
N HIS A 424 -2.63 -0.86 -26.81
CA HIS A 424 -3.99 -1.05 -27.30
C HIS A 424 -4.78 -2.00 -26.38
N PHE A 425 -6.10 -2.06 -26.56
CA PHE A 425 -7.00 -2.92 -25.80
C PHE A 425 -7.01 -4.33 -26.40
N LYS A 426 -7.15 -5.36 -25.56
CA LYS A 426 -7.27 -6.74 -26.02
C LYS A 426 -8.45 -7.43 -25.36
N LEU A 427 -9.33 -8.02 -26.16
CA LEU A 427 -10.43 -8.84 -25.69
C LEU A 427 -10.03 -10.31 -25.80
N GLU A 428 -9.98 -10.99 -24.66
CA GLU A 428 -9.51 -12.36 -24.53
C GLU A 428 -10.62 -13.35 -24.89
N ARG A 429 -10.38 -14.20 -25.88
CA ARG A 429 -11.30 -15.27 -26.29
C ARG A 429 -11.08 -16.55 -25.50
N THR A 430 -9.84 -16.83 -25.10
CA THR A 430 -9.44 -18.13 -24.55
C THR A 430 -8.77 -17.96 -23.18
N ALA A 431 -9.17 -18.80 -22.21
CA ALA A 431 -8.47 -18.98 -20.94
C ALA A 431 -7.84 -20.37 -20.89
N HIS A 432 -6.70 -20.50 -20.22
CA HIS A 432 -5.94 -21.76 -20.12
C HIS A 432 -6.06 -22.34 -18.71
N ASN A 433 -6.26 -23.65 -18.58
CA ASN A 433 -6.41 -24.35 -17.29
C ASN A 433 -5.06 -24.54 -16.57
N VAL A 434 -4.28 -23.47 -16.44
CA VAL A 434 -2.99 -23.51 -15.74
C VAL A 434 -2.72 -22.20 -15.01
N ALA A 435 -2.43 -22.34 -13.72
CA ALA A 435 -1.95 -21.31 -12.83
C ALA A 435 -0.43 -21.40 -12.72
N ASP A 436 0.27 -20.53 -13.46
CA ASP A 436 1.72 -20.42 -13.46
C ASP A 436 2.17 -18.97 -13.28
N PHE A 437 2.19 -18.56 -12.02
CA PHE A 437 2.35 -17.18 -11.61
C PHE A 437 3.83 -16.79 -11.60
N ARG A 438 4.22 -15.92 -12.53
CA ARG A 438 5.59 -15.39 -12.61
C ARG A 438 6.02 -14.61 -11.36
N VAL A 439 5.05 -14.01 -10.67
CA VAL A 439 5.22 -13.21 -9.45
C VAL A 439 4.17 -13.65 -8.43
N PRO A 440 4.41 -13.51 -7.13
CA PRO A 440 3.38 -13.78 -6.12
C PRO A 440 2.23 -12.77 -6.21
N ASP A 441 1.04 -13.22 -5.82
CA ASP A 441 -0.13 -12.37 -5.62
C ASP A 441 0.01 -11.44 -4.41
N VAL A 442 -1.00 -10.59 -4.14
CA VAL A 442 -0.92 -9.62 -3.04
C VAL A 442 -0.92 -10.26 -1.65
N HIS A 443 -1.32 -11.53 -1.54
CA HIS A 443 -1.25 -12.34 -0.32
C HIS A 443 -0.05 -13.29 -0.31
N GLY A 444 0.86 -13.18 -1.29
CA GLY A 444 2.10 -13.96 -1.36
C GLY A 444 1.97 -15.30 -2.10
N ALA A 445 0.79 -15.69 -2.59
CA ALA A 445 0.61 -16.96 -3.28
C ALA A 445 1.22 -16.91 -4.69
N GLN A 446 2.12 -17.85 -4.98
CA GLN A 446 2.74 -18.00 -6.29
C GLN A 446 2.55 -19.43 -6.78
N LEU A 447 1.41 -19.68 -7.44
CA LEU A 447 1.11 -20.99 -8.01
C LEU A 447 2.04 -21.26 -9.20
N SER A 448 2.53 -22.50 -9.35
CA SER A 448 3.39 -22.86 -10.49
C SER A 448 2.94 -24.18 -11.09
N GLY A 449 2.60 -24.13 -12.38
CA GLY A 449 2.21 -25.28 -13.19
C GLY A 449 1.02 -26.09 -12.66
N ARG A 450 0.11 -25.49 -11.88
CA ARG A 450 -1.07 -26.20 -11.34
C ARG A 450 -2.28 -26.02 -12.24
N GLU A 451 -3.10 -27.05 -12.37
CA GLU A 451 -4.44 -26.89 -12.96
C GLU A 451 -5.27 -25.92 -12.12
N ILE A 452 -6.04 -25.05 -12.78
CA ILE A 452 -6.94 -24.10 -12.10
C ILE A 452 -8.15 -24.86 -11.58
N VAL A 453 -8.78 -25.67 -12.43
CA VAL A 453 -9.88 -26.58 -12.08
C VAL A 453 -9.54 -27.98 -12.54
N HIS A 454 -9.40 -28.90 -11.58
CA HIS A 454 -9.02 -30.28 -11.87
C HIS A 454 -10.08 -30.99 -12.73
N GLY A 455 -9.64 -31.72 -13.75
CA GLY A 455 -10.52 -32.51 -14.62
C GLY A 455 -11.31 -31.70 -15.66
N ARG A 456 -11.03 -30.40 -15.82
CA ARG A 456 -11.57 -29.56 -16.90
C ARG A 456 -10.59 -29.49 -18.08
N PRO A 457 -11.07 -29.18 -19.30
CA PRO A 457 -10.19 -29.09 -20.48
C PRO A 457 -9.05 -28.10 -20.29
N ASP A 458 -7.94 -28.29 -21.02
CA ASP A 458 -6.75 -27.42 -20.98
C ASP A 458 -7.06 -25.96 -21.32
N MET A 459 -8.16 -25.72 -22.04
CA MET A 459 -8.58 -24.40 -22.49
C MET A 459 -10.11 -24.29 -22.45
N LEU A 460 -10.60 -23.12 -22.05
CA LEU A 460 -12.00 -22.75 -22.19
C LEU A 460 -12.11 -21.49 -23.04
N GLN A 461 -13.18 -21.42 -23.84
CA GLN A 461 -13.48 -20.26 -24.67
C GLN A 461 -14.81 -19.64 -24.25
N THR A 462 -14.90 -18.32 -24.42
CA THR A 462 -16.16 -17.60 -24.28
C THR A 462 -17.16 -18.01 -25.36
N VAL A 463 -18.45 -17.93 -25.03
CA VAL A 463 -19.54 -18.13 -26.01
C VAL A 463 -19.86 -16.86 -26.80
N VAL A 464 -19.31 -15.71 -26.39
CA VAL A 464 -19.50 -14.43 -27.09
C VAL A 464 -18.59 -14.37 -28.33
N ASP A 465 -19.12 -13.92 -29.47
CA ASP A 465 -18.32 -13.72 -30.68
C ASP A 465 -17.39 -12.50 -30.53
N VAL A 466 -16.17 -12.77 -30.05
CA VAL A 466 -15.14 -11.74 -29.80
C VAL A 466 -14.79 -11.01 -31.09
N GLU A 467 -14.69 -11.71 -32.22
CA GLU A 467 -14.43 -11.08 -33.51
C GLU A 467 -15.53 -10.10 -33.94
N ALA A 468 -16.80 -10.43 -33.71
CA ALA A 468 -17.91 -9.56 -33.99
C ALA A 468 -17.85 -8.29 -33.12
N VAL A 469 -17.61 -8.43 -31.81
CA VAL A 469 -17.43 -7.31 -30.89
C VAL A 469 -16.30 -6.40 -31.34
N VAL A 470 -15.14 -6.96 -31.67
CA VAL A 470 -13.98 -6.19 -32.15
C VAL A 470 -14.27 -5.46 -33.46
N LYS A 471 -15.05 -6.05 -34.38
CA LYS A 471 -15.45 -5.39 -35.65
C LYS A 471 -16.45 -4.26 -35.44
N SER A 472 -17.33 -4.37 -34.45
CA SER A 472 -18.31 -3.33 -34.13
C SER A 472 -17.72 -2.13 -33.39
N CYS A 473 -16.61 -2.31 -32.67
CA CYS A 473 -15.89 -1.20 -32.03
C CYS A 473 -14.97 -0.52 -33.05
N GLN A 474 -15.26 0.72 -33.41
CA GLN A 474 -14.44 1.55 -34.31
C GLN A 474 -13.97 2.85 -33.67
N GLY A 475 -14.21 3.01 -32.36
CA GLY A 475 -14.04 4.23 -31.57
C GLY A 475 -12.84 5.09 -31.93
N GLU A 476 -13.11 6.39 -31.98
CA GLU A 476 -12.13 7.44 -32.29
C GLU A 476 -10.85 7.28 -31.44
N GLY A 477 -9.83 6.65 -32.05
CA GLY A 477 -8.48 6.53 -31.52
C GLY A 477 -8.16 5.21 -30.80
N GLY A 478 -9.12 4.33 -30.50
CA GLY A 478 -8.89 3.07 -29.76
C GLY A 478 -8.64 1.86 -30.66
N ARG A 479 -7.47 1.22 -30.58
CA ARG A 479 -7.27 -0.11 -31.18
C ARG A 479 -7.76 -1.17 -30.20
N LEU A 480 -8.76 -1.96 -30.59
CA LEU A 480 -9.17 -3.19 -29.90
C LEU A 480 -8.75 -4.40 -30.74
N GLY A 481 -8.07 -5.36 -30.12
CA GLY A 481 -7.65 -6.60 -30.76
C GLY A 481 -8.24 -7.84 -30.11
N VAL A 482 -8.36 -8.92 -30.87
CA VAL A 482 -8.64 -10.26 -30.32
C VAL A 482 -7.34 -10.82 -29.74
N SER A 483 -7.44 -11.45 -28.58
CA SER A 483 -6.33 -12.21 -27.98
C SER A 483 -6.78 -13.58 -27.50
N ASP A 484 -5.91 -14.58 -27.61
CA ASP A 484 -6.16 -15.97 -27.19
C ASP A 484 -5.37 -16.35 -25.94
N ASP A 485 -4.85 -15.35 -25.22
CA ASP A 485 -3.98 -15.58 -24.08
C ASP A 485 -4.13 -14.48 -23.03
N ALA A 486 -5.01 -14.74 -22.07
CA ALA A 486 -5.15 -13.93 -20.87
C ALA A 486 -3.92 -14.01 -19.93
N GLY A 487 -2.83 -14.66 -20.36
CA GLY A 487 -1.60 -14.86 -19.60
C GLY A 487 -1.64 -16.13 -18.76
N ARG A 488 -0.74 -16.23 -17.78
CA ARG A 488 -0.71 -17.34 -16.80
C ARG A 488 -0.78 -16.87 -15.36
N TYR A 489 -1.17 -15.60 -15.17
CA TYR A 489 -1.32 -14.96 -13.87
C TYR A 489 -2.80 -14.90 -13.45
N LEU A 490 -3.13 -14.06 -12.47
CA LEU A 490 -4.48 -13.97 -11.90
C LEU A 490 -5.57 -13.56 -12.88
N CYS A 491 -5.22 -12.82 -13.94
CA CYS A 491 -6.10 -12.52 -15.07
C CYS A 491 -6.63 -13.80 -15.74
N ASN A 492 -5.74 -14.73 -16.09
CA ASN A 492 -6.13 -16.04 -16.61
C ASN A 492 -6.84 -16.89 -15.55
N PHE A 493 -6.38 -16.83 -14.30
CA PHE A 493 -6.97 -17.60 -13.19
C PHE A 493 -8.45 -17.27 -12.95
N ILE A 494 -8.79 -15.98 -12.83
CA ILE A 494 -10.18 -15.55 -12.64
C ILE A 494 -11.02 -15.76 -13.90
N TYR A 495 -10.42 -15.56 -15.07
CA TYR A 495 -11.12 -15.74 -16.34
C TYR A 495 -11.53 -17.19 -16.54
N PHE A 496 -10.61 -18.13 -16.33
CA PHE A 496 -10.88 -19.57 -16.45
C PHE A 496 -11.97 -20.02 -15.48
N ASN A 497 -11.85 -19.68 -14.19
CA ASN A 497 -12.88 -19.98 -13.20
C ASN A 497 -14.25 -19.41 -13.60
N SER A 498 -14.29 -18.19 -14.14
CA SER A 498 -15.54 -17.56 -14.54
C SER A 498 -16.16 -18.23 -15.76
N LEU A 499 -15.39 -18.55 -16.80
CA LEU A 499 -15.86 -19.34 -17.93
C LEU A 499 -16.40 -20.70 -17.48
N ASP A 500 -15.71 -21.35 -16.55
CA ASP A 500 -16.10 -22.64 -16.02
C ASP A 500 -17.44 -22.60 -15.29
N ASN A 501 -17.60 -21.60 -14.42
CA ASN A 501 -18.76 -21.46 -13.55
C ASN A 501 -19.99 -20.88 -14.25
N THR A 502 -19.83 -20.18 -15.38
CA THR A 502 -20.94 -19.53 -16.11
C THR A 502 -21.27 -20.18 -17.47
N ASN A 503 -20.69 -21.35 -17.75
CA ASN A 503 -20.80 -22.05 -19.03
C ASN A 503 -20.36 -21.16 -20.22
N GLY A 504 -19.19 -20.54 -20.09
CA GLY A 504 -18.58 -19.72 -21.13
C GLY A 504 -19.09 -18.27 -21.19
N ARG A 505 -20.01 -17.85 -20.32
CA ARG A 505 -20.54 -16.47 -20.24
C ARG A 505 -19.62 -15.55 -19.45
N ALA A 506 -18.37 -15.45 -19.87
CA ALA A 506 -17.41 -14.51 -19.33
C ALA A 506 -16.50 -13.97 -20.45
N LEU A 507 -15.94 -12.79 -20.23
CA LEU A 507 -14.94 -12.14 -21.07
C LEU A 507 -13.84 -11.54 -20.19
N PHE A 508 -12.68 -11.30 -20.78
CA PHE A 508 -11.60 -10.57 -20.13
C PHE A 508 -11.07 -9.49 -21.08
N LEU A 509 -10.99 -8.24 -20.61
CA LEU A 509 -10.50 -7.10 -21.35
C LEU A 509 -9.18 -6.60 -20.73
N HIS A 510 -8.09 -6.68 -21.48
CA HIS A 510 -6.82 -6.05 -21.12
C HIS A 510 -6.78 -4.59 -21.62
N LEU A 511 -6.48 -3.67 -20.71
CA LEU A 511 -6.36 -2.24 -20.97
C LEU A 511 -4.88 -1.82 -21.01
N PRO A 512 -4.51 -0.90 -21.90
CA PRO A 512 -3.17 -0.31 -21.88
C PRO A 512 -3.00 0.64 -20.68
N PRO A 513 -1.75 1.00 -20.30
CA PRO A 513 -1.51 2.00 -19.28
C PRO A 513 -1.97 3.39 -19.72
N PHE A 514 -2.25 4.28 -18.76
CA PHE A 514 -2.66 5.67 -19.06
C PHE A 514 -1.63 6.49 -19.84
N THR A 515 -0.35 6.07 -19.82
CA THR A 515 0.71 6.66 -20.64
C THR A 515 0.55 6.35 -22.12
N ALA A 516 -0.11 5.26 -22.47
CA ALA A 516 -0.39 4.87 -23.85
C ALA A 516 -1.77 5.36 -24.29
N TYR A 517 -2.76 5.36 -23.38
CA TYR A 517 -4.12 5.77 -23.68
C TYR A 517 -4.75 6.56 -22.52
N PRO A 518 -5.09 7.86 -22.68
CA PRO A 518 -5.56 8.71 -21.58
C PRO A 518 -6.85 8.19 -20.91
N GLN A 519 -7.00 8.44 -19.60
CA GLN A 519 -8.12 7.93 -18.79
C GLN A 519 -9.50 8.25 -19.36
N ASP A 520 -9.78 9.50 -19.73
CA ASP A 520 -11.10 9.90 -20.24
C ASP A 520 -11.44 9.19 -21.54
N ALA A 521 -10.44 8.99 -22.40
CA ALA A 521 -10.59 8.24 -23.64
C ALA A 521 -10.79 6.74 -23.35
N GLN A 522 -10.06 6.16 -22.37
CA GLN A 522 -10.27 4.77 -21.98
C GLN A 522 -11.69 4.54 -21.46
N CYS A 523 -12.22 5.44 -20.63
CA CYS A 523 -13.57 5.32 -20.09
C CYS A 523 -14.63 5.34 -21.20
N LYS A 524 -14.49 6.24 -22.18
CA LYS A 524 -15.39 6.30 -23.35
C LYS A 524 -15.33 5.02 -24.18
N PHE A 525 -14.13 4.56 -24.49
CA PHE A 525 -13.96 3.39 -25.34
C PHE A 525 -14.43 2.09 -24.66
N VAL A 526 -14.25 1.96 -23.34
CA VAL A 526 -14.79 0.81 -22.59
C VAL A 526 -16.31 0.80 -22.60
N LYS A 527 -16.99 1.96 -22.57
CA LYS A 527 -18.45 2.03 -22.75
C LYS A 527 -18.89 1.53 -24.12
N GLU A 528 -18.19 1.93 -25.18
CA GLU A 528 -18.45 1.42 -26.54
C GLU A 528 -18.25 -0.10 -26.63
N ILE A 529 -17.22 -0.65 -25.96
CA ILE A 529 -17.01 -2.10 -25.89
C ILE A 529 -18.15 -2.79 -25.15
N LEU A 530 -18.62 -2.23 -24.03
CA LEU A 530 -19.75 -2.76 -23.28
C LEU A 530 -21.03 -2.82 -24.11
N ASP A 531 -21.32 -1.76 -24.88
CA ASP A 531 -22.46 -1.73 -25.81
C ASP A 531 -22.35 -2.81 -26.89
N ALA A 532 -21.16 -2.93 -27.51
CA ALA A 532 -20.91 -3.94 -28.52
C ALA A 532 -21.06 -5.37 -27.97
N VAL A 533 -20.57 -5.61 -26.75
CA VAL A 533 -20.72 -6.89 -26.05
C VAL A 533 -22.18 -7.18 -25.76
N ALA A 534 -22.95 -6.20 -25.26
CA ALA A 534 -24.36 -6.37 -24.96
C ALA A 534 -25.18 -6.73 -26.21
N VAL A 535 -24.95 -6.04 -27.33
CA VAL A 535 -25.58 -6.35 -28.63
C VAL A 535 -25.26 -7.78 -29.10
N GLU A 536 -24.02 -8.25 -28.89
CA GLU A 536 -23.66 -9.62 -29.28
C GLU A 536 -24.26 -10.68 -28.35
N CYS A 537 -24.41 -10.33 -27.07
CA CYS A 537 -25.07 -11.16 -26.07
C CYS A 537 -26.56 -11.35 -26.37
N GLU A 538 -27.28 -10.33 -26.84
CA GLU A 538 -28.68 -10.46 -27.26
C GLU A 538 -28.90 -11.46 -28.40
N LYS A 539 -27.90 -11.66 -29.27
CA LYS A 539 -27.96 -12.66 -30.34
C LYS A 539 -27.66 -14.08 -29.85
N SER A 540 -26.88 -14.18 -28.78
CA SER A 540 -26.27 -15.41 -28.30
C SER A 540 -27.00 -16.04 -27.10
N PHE A 541 -27.89 -15.30 -26.41
CA PHE A 541 -28.55 -15.69 -25.16
C PHE A 541 -30.08 -15.78 -25.22
#